data_AF-A0A7C8ZCJ5-F1
#
_entry.id   AF-A0A7C8ZCJ5-F1
#
_cell.length_a   1.000
_cell.length_b   1.000
_cell.length_c   1.000
_cell.angle_alpha   90.00
_cell.angle_beta   90.00
_cell.angle_gamma   90.00
#
_symmetry.space_group_name_H-M   'P 1'
#
loop_
_entity.id
_entity.type
_entity.pdbx_description
1 polymer ?
#
loop_
_entity_poly.entity_id
_entity_poly.type
_entity_poly.pdbx_seq_one_letter_code
_entity_poly.pdbx_strand_id
1 'polypeptide(L)'
;NGTCAEGGVSYGSKYLPCELGSGSGNSSLAGSTAGGGIVVMGSMEHPLASLSVEGSVRADGGSYQEDSSKDYVAANSLKGSLGGGSGGTLLLFLKTVVVGHNATLTSIGGNGGPLGGGGGGGGRVHFHWSDIPTGDLYQPIATVKGSIVTRGGSGGNQGYAGENGTLTGKACPKGLYGTFCEECPPGTFKNVTGSDESLCQHCPRLELPHRAMYVTVRGGVTETPCPYKCISDRYHMPHCYTALEELIYTFGGPWWFGLLLVGLLILLALVLSVARMRFVGVDELPGPAPTQHGSQIDHSFPFLESLNEVLETNRAEESQSHVHRMYFMGPNTFADPWHLPHSPPGQLKEIGRAS
;
A
#
# COMPACT_ATOMS: atom_id res chain seq x y z
N ASN A 1 46.52 -16.20 -12.47
CA ASN A 1 45.32 -15.33 -12.52
C ASN A 1 44.12 -16.09 -13.07
N GLY A 2 43.61 -17.10 -12.35
CA GLY A 2 42.50 -17.90 -12.91
C GLY A 2 41.93 -18.97 -11.97
N THR A 3 41.75 -18.66 -10.69
CA THR A 3 41.26 -19.62 -9.68
C THR A 3 39.93 -19.22 -9.05
N CYS A 4 39.28 -18.16 -9.52
CA CYS A 4 38.01 -17.67 -8.97
C CYS A 4 36.86 -18.08 -9.88
N ALA A 5 35.82 -18.70 -9.31
CA ALA A 5 34.61 -19.02 -10.04
C ALA A 5 33.68 -17.80 -10.11
N GLU A 6 33.06 -17.63 -11.27
CA GLU A 6 31.96 -16.68 -11.47
C GLU A 6 30.74 -17.08 -10.64
N GLY A 7 29.92 -16.10 -10.27
CA GLY A 7 28.66 -16.35 -9.60
C GLY A 7 27.62 -16.91 -10.56
N GLY A 8 26.62 -17.61 -10.02
CA GLY A 8 25.49 -18.12 -10.78
C GLY A 8 24.66 -16.98 -11.38
N VAL A 9 24.33 -17.12 -12.65
CA VAL A 9 23.48 -16.17 -13.38
C VAL A 9 21.99 -16.37 -13.06
N SER A 10 21.20 -15.36 -13.36
CA SER A 10 19.75 -15.45 -13.35
C SER A 10 19.27 -16.46 -14.39
N TYR A 11 18.36 -17.36 -14.01
CA TYR A 11 17.86 -18.45 -14.86
C TYR A 11 16.32 -18.47 -14.99
N GLY A 12 15.81 -19.10 -16.02
CA GLY A 12 14.38 -19.31 -16.24
C GLY A 12 13.48 -18.09 -16.40
N SER A 13 12.19 -18.37 -16.62
CA SER A 13 11.18 -17.34 -16.80
C SER A 13 10.85 -16.61 -15.50
N LYS A 14 10.76 -15.28 -15.56
CA LYS A 14 10.36 -14.44 -14.43
C LYS A 14 8.85 -14.50 -14.14
N TYR A 15 8.02 -14.81 -15.15
CA TYR A 15 6.55 -14.75 -15.06
C TYR A 15 5.88 -16.11 -14.93
N LEU A 16 6.57 -17.17 -15.37
CA LEU A 16 6.15 -18.57 -15.21
C LEU A 16 7.39 -19.37 -14.80
N PRO A 17 7.96 -19.11 -13.61
CA PRO A 17 9.12 -19.87 -13.16
C PRO A 17 8.66 -21.30 -12.87
N CYS A 18 9.10 -22.24 -13.70
CA CYS A 18 8.85 -23.69 -13.53
C CYS A 18 10.16 -24.48 -13.60
N GLU A 19 11.29 -23.79 -13.39
CA GLU A 19 12.62 -24.35 -13.50
C GLU A 19 13.21 -24.57 -12.10
N LEU A 20 13.93 -25.67 -11.95
CA LEU A 20 14.68 -25.99 -10.74
C LEU A 20 15.98 -25.20 -10.72
N GLY A 21 16.41 -24.81 -9.53
CA GLY A 21 17.75 -24.25 -9.35
C GLY A 21 18.81 -25.28 -9.70
N SER A 22 19.91 -24.84 -10.31
CA SER A 22 21.09 -25.68 -10.53
C SER A 22 21.85 -25.92 -9.22
N GLY A 23 22.35 -27.14 -9.04
CA GLY A 23 23.33 -27.46 -8.00
C GLY A 23 24.77 -27.23 -8.46
N SER A 24 25.74 -27.42 -7.57
CA SER A 24 27.16 -27.35 -7.90
C SER A 24 27.81 -28.72 -8.04
N GLY A 25 28.72 -28.82 -9.00
CA GLY A 25 29.59 -29.98 -9.18
C GLY A 25 28.87 -31.27 -9.58
N ASN A 26 29.58 -32.38 -9.45
CA ASN A 26 29.05 -33.73 -9.66
C ASN A 26 28.53 -34.26 -8.32
N SER A 27 27.36 -34.91 -8.30
CA SER A 27 26.75 -35.47 -7.09
C SER A 27 27.60 -36.56 -6.41
N SER A 28 28.63 -37.05 -7.08
CA SER A 28 29.63 -37.97 -6.53
C SER A 28 30.76 -37.29 -5.75
N LEU A 29 30.86 -35.94 -5.77
CA LEU A 29 31.88 -35.17 -5.06
C LEU A 29 31.35 -34.77 -3.67
N ALA A 30 32.17 -34.98 -2.64
CA ALA A 30 31.88 -34.46 -1.31
C ALA A 30 31.80 -32.92 -1.33
N GLY A 31 30.71 -32.35 -0.80
CA GLY A 31 30.47 -30.91 -0.75
C GLY A 31 29.65 -30.33 -1.91
N SER A 32 29.12 -31.16 -2.83
CA SER A 32 28.20 -30.69 -3.87
C SER A 32 26.96 -30.05 -3.26
N THR A 33 26.56 -28.88 -3.75
CA THR A 33 25.35 -28.20 -3.27
C THR A 33 24.16 -28.51 -4.18
N ALA A 34 22.98 -28.69 -3.60
CA ALA A 34 21.74 -28.83 -4.36
C ALA A 34 21.18 -27.44 -4.73
N GLY A 35 20.57 -27.31 -5.90
CA GLY A 35 19.76 -26.14 -6.21
C GLY A 35 18.41 -26.18 -5.50
N GLY A 36 17.76 -25.02 -5.38
CA GLY A 36 16.45 -24.91 -4.76
C GLY A 36 15.36 -25.57 -5.62
N GLY A 37 14.38 -26.15 -4.94
CA GLY A 37 13.21 -26.78 -5.56
C GLY A 37 12.13 -25.78 -6.02
N ILE A 38 11.01 -26.30 -6.50
CA ILE A 38 9.83 -25.52 -6.86
C ILE A 38 8.73 -25.77 -5.83
N VAL A 39 8.18 -24.71 -5.26
CA VAL A 39 6.96 -24.74 -4.44
C VAL A 39 5.85 -24.07 -5.23
N VAL A 40 4.80 -24.82 -5.55
CA VAL A 40 3.60 -24.30 -6.20
C VAL A 40 2.43 -24.37 -5.23
N MET A 41 1.70 -23.26 -5.08
CA MET A 41 0.49 -23.20 -4.26
C MET A 41 -0.68 -22.71 -5.10
N GLY A 42 -1.75 -23.52 -5.18
CA GLY A 42 -2.90 -23.25 -6.04
C GLY A 42 -2.64 -23.54 -7.52
N SER A 43 -3.58 -23.13 -8.38
CA SER A 43 -3.49 -23.22 -9.84
C SER A 43 -4.29 -22.11 -10.52
N MET A 44 -4.20 -22.01 -11.85
CA MET A 44 -5.02 -21.09 -12.65
C MET A 44 -6.53 -21.34 -12.48
N GLU A 45 -6.94 -22.60 -12.43
CA GLU A 45 -8.35 -23.00 -12.32
C GLU A 45 -8.85 -22.94 -10.87
N HIS A 46 -7.97 -23.27 -9.93
CA HIS A 46 -8.26 -23.30 -8.49
C HIS A 46 -7.21 -22.50 -7.71
N PRO A 47 -7.28 -21.16 -7.74
CA PRO A 47 -6.40 -20.30 -6.96
C PRO A 47 -6.78 -20.32 -5.48
N LEU A 48 -5.80 -20.12 -4.60
CA LEU A 48 -6.06 -19.98 -3.16
C LEU A 48 -6.82 -18.68 -2.89
N ALA A 49 -7.84 -18.73 -2.04
CA ALA A 49 -8.57 -17.53 -1.64
C ALA A 49 -7.69 -16.56 -0.82
N SER A 50 -6.86 -17.10 0.07
CA SER A 50 -5.90 -16.31 0.84
C SER A 50 -4.72 -17.19 1.27
N LEU A 51 -3.52 -16.60 1.33
CA LEU A 51 -2.32 -17.21 1.89
C LEU A 51 -1.81 -16.33 3.03
N SER A 52 -1.81 -16.86 4.26
CA SER A 52 -1.20 -16.20 5.42
C SER A 52 0.08 -16.94 5.81
N VAL A 53 1.19 -16.21 5.88
CA VAL A 53 2.50 -16.72 6.24
C VAL A 53 2.93 -16.07 7.56
N GLU A 54 3.06 -16.88 8.61
CA GLU A 54 3.55 -16.44 9.94
C GLU A 54 4.95 -16.97 10.26
N GLY A 55 5.47 -17.90 9.45
CA GLY A 55 6.79 -18.52 9.59
C GLY A 55 7.65 -18.32 8.35
N SER A 56 8.27 -19.38 7.85
CA SER A 56 9.13 -19.31 6.66
C SER A 56 8.66 -20.22 5.54
N VAL A 57 8.59 -19.69 4.32
CA VAL A 57 8.49 -20.47 3.08
C VAL A 57 9.81 -20.30 2.32
N ARG A 58 10.54 -21.38 2.12
CA ARG A 58 11.90 -21.34 1.56
C ARG A 58 12.01 -22.27 0.36
N ALA A 59 12.57 -21.73 -0.71
CA ALA A 59 13.07 -22.48 -1.86
C ALA A 59 14.55 -22.18 -2.07
N ASP A 60 15.31 -21.95 -0.99
CA ASP A 60 16.71 -21.52 -1.08
C ASP A 60 17.64 -22.61 -1.66
N GLY A 61 18.70 -22.17 -2.31
CA GLY A 61 19.75 -23.03 -2.82
C GLY A 61 20.69 -23.50 -1.71
N GLY A 62 21.24 -24.70 -1.87
CA GLY A 62 22.20 -25.27 -0.92
C GLY A 62 23.48 -24.46 -0.85
N SER A 63 23.94 -24.18 0.36
CA SER A 63 25.25 -23.56 0.60
C SER A 63 26.30 -24.64 0.89
N TYR A 64 27.56 -24.34 0.57
CA TYR A 64 28.66 -25.20 1.01
C TYR A 64 28.67 -25.29 2.53
N GLN A 65 28.60 -26.51 3.07
CA GLN A 65 28.80 -26.78 4.50
C GLN A 65 30.15 -27.45 4.68
N GLU A 66 30.97 -26.89 5.57
CA GLU A 66 32.23 -27.49 5.97
C GLU A 66 31.92 -28.65 6.93
N ASP A 67 31.86 -29.87 6.39
CA ASP A 67 31.65 -31.08 7.19
C ASP A 67 32.87 -31.25 8.12
N SER A 68 32.70 -30.94 9.40
CA SER A 68 33.75 -30.98 10.44
C SER A 68 34.24 -32.39 10.80
N SER A 69 33.96 -33.41 9.97
CA SER A 69 34.17 -34.83 10.31
C SER A 69 34.70 -35.71 9.19
N LYS A 70 35.22 -35.18 8.08
CA LYS A 70 35.89 -36.01 7.06
C LYS A 70 37.35 -35.65 6.91
N ASP A 71 38.16 -36.61 7.35
CA ASP A 71 39.60 -36.74 7.24
C ASP A 71 40.29 -35.80 6.25
N TYR A 72 41.28 -35.09 6.79
CA TYR A 72 42.33 -34.28 6.15
C TYR A 72 43.06 -34.93 4.96
N VAL A 73 42.67 -36.14 4.53
CA VAL A 73 43.30 -36.93 3.48
C VAL A 73 42.73 -36.64 2.08
N ALA A 74 41.54 -36.04 1.96
CA ALA A 74 40.96 -35.63 0.67
C ALA A 74 41.31 -34.19 0.23
N ALA A 75 42.06 -33.45 1.04
CA ALA A 75 42.39 -32.03 0.79
C ALA A 75 43.30 -31.81 -0.44
N ASN A 76 44.03 -32.84 -0.89
CA ASN A 76 44.99 -32.73 -1.99
C ASN A 76 44.43 -33.06 -3.39
N SER A 77 43.15 -33.43 -3.52
CA SER A 77 42.56 -33.82 -4.81
C SER A 77 41.43 -32.91 -5.31
N LEU A 78 40.95 -31.95 -4.51
CA LEU A 78 39.92 -30.99 -4.91
C LEU A 78 40.54 -29.73 -5.51
N LYS A 79 41.07 -29.85 -6.74
CA LYS A 79 41.59 -28.71 -7.53
C LYS A 79 40.50 -27.81 -8.14
N GLY A 80 39.28 -27.81 -7.58
CA GLY A 80 38.15 -27.03 -8.07
C GLY A 80 37.34 -26.45 -6.92
N SER A 81 36.99 -25.17 -7.03
CA SER A 81 36.14 -24.49 -6.06
C SER A 81 34.70 -24.98 -6.16
N LEU A 82 34.08 -25.41 -5.05
CA LEU A 82 32.66 -25.79 -5.06
C LEU A 82 31.78 -24.54 -5.00
N GLY A 83 30.81 -24.43 -5.91
CA GLY A 83 29.88 -23.32 -5.98
C GLY A 83 28.66 -23.49 -5.06
N GLY A 84 27.95 -22.39 -4.83
CA GLY A 84 26.63 -22.42 -4.20
C GLY A 84 25.54 -22.86 -5.17
N GLY A 85 24.51 -23.53 -4.66
CA GLY A 85 23.35 -23.93 -5.46
C GLY A 85 22.45 -22.72 -5.74
N SER A 86 21.85 -22.63 -6.91
CA SER A 86 20.94 -21.55 -7.24
C SER A 86 19.66 -21.65 -6.41
N GLY A 87 19.11 -20.53 -5.96
CA GLY A 87 17.80 -20.49 -5.29
C GLY A 87 16.72 -20.95 -6.25
N GLY A 88 15.67 -21.59 -5.75
CA GLY A 88 14.61 -22.25 -6.49
C GLY A 88 13.47 -21.31 -6.89
N THR A 89 12.23 -21.82 -6.83
CA THR A 89 11.04 -21.09 -7.28
C THR A 89 9.89 -21.19 -6.28
N LEU A 90 9.24 -20.06 -5.99
CA LEU A 90 7.92 -19.98 -5.38
C LEU A 90 6.92 -19.45 -6.42
N LEU A 91 5.97 -20.29 -6.83
CA LEU A 91 4.90 -19.93 -7.78
C LEU A 91 3.54 -20.02 -7.07
N LEU A 92 2.92 -18.86 -6.86
CA LEU A 92 1.77 -18.76 -5.96
C LEU A 92 0.54 -18.25 -6.72
N PHE A 93 -0.48 -19.08 -6.87
CA PHE A 93 -1.78 -18.73 -7.46
C PHE A 93 -2.78 -18.41 -6.35
N LEU A 94 -3.12 -17.12 -6.19
CA LEU A 94 -3.96 -16.67 -5.09
C LEU A 94 -4.77 -15.41 -5.41
N LYS A 95 -5.73 -15.09 -4.53
CA LYS A 95 -6.45 -13.81 -4.51
C LYS A 95 -5.79 -12.81 -3.57
N THR A 96 -5.42 -13.24 -2.36
CA THR A 96 -4.80 -12.37 -1.35
C THR A 96 -3.63 -13.02 -0.62
N VAL A 97 -2.63 -12.24 -0.21
CA VAL A 97 -1.51 -12.70 0.61
C VAL A 97 -1.28 -11.81 1.83
N VAL A 98 -0.98 -12.42 2.96
CA VAL A 98 -0.55 -11.75 4.20
C VAL A 98 0.76 -12.37 4.65
N VAL A 99 1.81 -11.55 4.76
CA VAL A 99 3.11 -11.94 5.30
C VAL A 99 3.29 -11.24 6.64
N GLY A 100 3.22 -12.00 7.73
CA GLY A 100 3.37 -11.52 9.10
C GLY A 100 4.74 -10.88 9.36
N HIS A 101 4.87 -10.12 10.44
CA HIS A 101 6.09 -9.32 10.72
C HIS A 101 7.38 -10.16 10.81
N ASN A 102 7.30 -11.36 11.38
CA ASN A 102 8.44 -12.27 11.53
C ASN A 102 8.49 -13.32 10.41
N ALA A 103 7.61 -13.20 9.42
CA ALA A 103 7.52 -14.16 8.34
C ALA A 103 8.52 -13.86 7.22
N THR A 104 8.99 -14.93 6.58
CA THR A 104 10.02 -14.87 5.54
C THR A 104 9.62 -15.73 4.34
N LEU A 105 9.60 -15.13 3.15
CA LEU A 105 9.51 -15.87 1.89
C LEU A 105 10.84 -15.73 1.18
N THR A 106 11.59 -16.82 1.07
CA THR A 106 12.96 -16.78 0.56
C THR A 106 13.16 -17.73 -0.61
N SER A 107 13.90 -17.23 -1.60
CA SER A 107 14.38 -18.00 -2.74
C SER A 107 15.78 -17.49 -3.10
N ILE A 108 16.71 -17.67 -2.16
CA ILE A 108 18.05 -17.11 -2.16
C ILE A 108 19.04 -18.14 -2.72
N GLY A 109 20.04 -17.68 -3.46
CA GLY A 109 21.16 -18.53 -3.88
C GLY A 109 22.06 -18.93 -2.70
N GLY A 110 22.60 -20.15 -2.74
CA GLY A 110 23.52 -20.66 -1.74
C GLY A 110 24.90 -20.03 -1.82
N ASN A 111 25.63 -20.07 -0.72
CA ASN A 111 26.99 -19.52 -0.65
C ASN A 111 28.03 -20.48 -1.24
N GLY A 112 29.00 -19.91 -1.96
CA GLY A 112 30.14 -20.63 -2.52
C GLY A 112 31.15 -21.05 -1.46
N GLY A 113 31.92 -22.10 -1.77
CA GLY A 113 32.93 -22.66 -0.88
C GLY A 113 34.17 -21.76 -0.71
N PRO A 114 34.95 -21.94 0.37
CA PRO A 114 36.05 -21.05 0.73
C PRO A 114 37.18 -21.01 -0.30
N LEU A 115 37.35 -22.03 -1.14
CA LEU A 115 38.43 -22.08 -2.13
C LEU A 115 38.11 -21.29 -3.42
N GLY A 116 37.50 -20.11 -3.32
CA GLY A 116 37.18 -19.27 -4.49
C GLY A 116 35.89 -19.63 -5.21
N GLY A 117 34.95 -20.30 -4.54
CA GLY A 117 33.69 -20.78 -5.11
C GLY A 117 32.70 -19.65 -5.40
N GLY A 118 32.06 -19.69 -6.56
CA GLY A 118 31.01 -18.73 -6.93
C GLY A 118 29.74 -18.95 -6.11
N GLY A 119 29.05 -17.86 -5.76
CA GLY A 119 27.74 -17.93 -5.12
C GLY A 119 26.65 -18.36 -6.11
N GLY A 120 25.63 -19.08 -5.64
CA GLY A 120 24.51 -19.50 -6.48
C GLY A 120 23.63 -18.33 -6.92
N GLY A 121 23.01 -18.43 -8.09
CA GLY A 121 22.08 -17.41 -8.57
C GLY A 121 20.82 -17.32 -7.69
N GLY A 122 20.23 -16.14 -7.56
CA GLY A 122 18.97 -15.97 -6.84
C GLY A 122 17.79 -16.61 -7.57
N GLY A 123 16.80 -17.07 -6.80
CA GLY A 123 15.64 -17.78 -7.31
C GLY A 123 14.50 -16.87 -7.79
N ARG A 124 13.29 -17.42 -7.86
CA ARG A 124 12.11 -16.76 -8.44
C ARG A 124 10.95 -16.79 -7.47
N VAL A 125 10.28 -15.65 -7.30
CA VAL A 125 9.01 -15.58 -6.58
C VAL A 125 8.01 -14.90 -7.50
N HIS A 126 6.98 -15.63 -7.92
CA HIS A 126 5.93 -15.12 -8.79
C HIS A 126 4.56 -15.23 -8.11
N PHE A 127 3.87 -14.09 -8.00
CA PHE A 127 2.49 -14.01 -7.55
C PHE A 127 1.55 -13.94 -8.75
N HIS A 128 0.85 -15.05 -9.00
CA HIS A 128 -0.15 -15.13 -10.05
C HIS A 128 -1.53 -14.76 -9.48
N TRP A 129 -1.88 -13.48 -9.56
CA TRP A 129 -3.15 -12.95 -9.05
C TRP A 129 -4.33 -13.46 -9.88
N SER A 130 -5.25 -14.17 -9.25
CA SER A 130 -6.45 -14.67 -9.94
C SER A 130 -7.45 -13.56 -10.26
N ASP A 131 -7.67 -12.65 -9.31
CA ASP A 131 -8.53 -11.48 -9.45
C ASP A 131 -7.87 -10.27 -8.77
N ILE A 132 -7.86 -9.14 -9.46
CA ILE A 132 -7.29 -7.87 -8.96
C ILE A 132 -8.45 -6.88 -8.93
N PRO A 133 -8.95 -6.48 -7.74
CA PRO A 133 -10.05 -5.54 -7.64
C PRO A 133 -9.62 -4.17 -8.18
N THR A 134 -10.53 -3.42 -8.80
CA THR A 134 -10.24 -2.12 -9.42
C THR A 134 -11.30 -1.08 -9.09
N GLY A 135 -10.96 0.20 -9.24
CA GLY A 135 -11.87 1.33 -8.97
C GLY A 135 -12.39 1.33 -7.53
N ASP A 136 -13.68 1.61 -7.34
CA ASP A 136 -14.29 1.74 -6.01
C ASP A 136 -14.26 0.45 -5.18
N LEU A 137 -14.11 -0.70 -5.83
CA LEU A 137 -14.01 -2.01 -5.18
C LEU A 137 -12.57 -2.37 -4.79
N TYR A 138 -11.57 -1.57 -5.19
CA TYR A 138 -10.16 -1.86 -4.94
C TYR A 138 -9.90 -2.11 -3.45
N GLN A 139 -9.21 -3.21 -3.16
CA GLN A 139 -8.70 -3.53 -1.84
C GLN A 139 -7.27 -4.06 -2.01
N PRO A 140 -6.35 -3.74 -1.09
CA PRO A 140 -4.99 -4.27 -1.15
C PRO A 140 -5.01 -5.80 -1.17
N ILE A 141 -4.47 -6.40 -2.24
CA ILE A 141 -4.38 -7.86 -2.38
C ILE A 141 -3.19 -8.45 -1.63
N ALA A 142 -2.26 -7.62 -1.17
CA ALA A 142 -1.12 -8.04 -0.39
C ALA A 142 -0.94 -7.16 0.85
N THR A 143 -0.64 -7.79 1.98
CA THR A 143 -0.17 -7.12 3.20
C THR A 143 1.16 -7.74 3.60
N VAL A 144 2.27 -7.08 3.24
CA VAL A 144 3.62 -7.59 3.48
C VAL A 144 4.26 -6.81 4.62
N LYS A 145 4.25 -7.37 5.82
CA LYS A 145 4.92 -6.79 7.00
C LYS A 145 6.27 -7.45 7.30
N GLY A 146 6.44 -8.70 6.86
CA GLY A 146 7.70 -9.44 6.94
C GLY A 146 8.61 -9.18 5.74
N SER A 147 9.43 -10.18 5.36
CA SER A 147 10.41 -10.03 4.28
C SER A 147 10.23 -11.05 3.16
N ILE A 148 10.46 -10.58 1.93
CA ILE A 148 10.50 -11.41 0.72
C ILE A 148 11.87 -11.19 0.08
N VAL A 149 12.66 -12.25 -0.05
CA VAL A 149 14.08 -12.15 -0.43
C VAL A 149 14.43 -13.13 -1.55
N THR A 150 14.91 -12.58 -2.67
CA THR A 150 15.32 -13.33 -3.86
C THR A 150 16.74 -12.94 -4.27
N ARG A 151 17.71 -12.97 -3.34
CA ARG A 151 19.09 -12.51 -3.59
C ARG A 151 19.97 -13.65 -4.12
N GLY A 152 21.02 -13.31 -4.87
CA GLY A 152 22.11 -14.25 -5.13
C GLY A 152 22.90 -14.59 -3.86
N GLY A 153 23.53 -15.76 -3.87
CA GLY A 153 24.42 -16.22 -2.81
C GLY A 153 25.77 -15.51 -2.85
N SER A 154 26.45 -15.47 -1.73
CA SER A 154 27.80 -14.89 -1.65
C SER A 154 28.84 -15.85 -2.22
N GLY A 155 29.81 -15.33 -2.98
CA GLY A 155 31.00 -16.09 -3.35
C GLY A 155 31.94 -16.28 -2.15
N GLY A 156 32.73 -17.36 -2.16
CA GLY A 156 33.70 -17.65 -1.10
C GLY A 156 35.08 -17.06 -1.40
N ASN A 157 35.68 -16.39 -0.41
CA ASN A 157 36.96 -15.68 -0.52
C ASN A 157 37.03 -14.71 -1.71
N GLN A 158 37.60 -15.15 -2.83
CA GLN A 158 37.76 -14.35 -4.07
C GLN A 158 36.71 -14.69 -5.15
N GLY A 159 35.77 -15.59 -4.86
CA GLY A 159 34.68 -15.96 -5.77
C GLY A 159 33.64 -14.86 -5.90
N TYR A 160 33.00 -14.78 -7.07
CA TYR A 160 31.97 -13.76 -7.33
C TYR A 160 30.61 -14.15 -6.73
N ALA A 161 29.83 -13.15 -6.33
CA ALA A 161 28.46 -13.34 -5.86
C ALA A 161 27.54 -13.71 -7.04
N GLY A 162 26.51 -14.50 -6.75
CA GLY A 162 25.48 -14.81 -7.73
C GLY A 162 24.61 -13.59 -8.05
N GLU A 163 23.99 -13.61 -9.22
CA GLU A 163 23.02 -12.59 -9.63
C GLU A 163 21.77 -12.63 -8.75
N ASN A 164 21.11 -11.48 -8.62
CA ASN A 164 19.82 -11.42 -7.93
C ASN A 164 18.74 -12.17 -8.71
N GLY A 165 17.86 -12.80 -7.94
CA GLY A 165 16.63 -13.38 -8.42
C GLY A 165 15.57 -12.33 -8.70
N THR A 166 14.35 -12.78 -8.97
CA THR A 166 13.23 -11.87 -9.30
C THR A 166 12.00 -12.11 -8.45
N LEU A 167 11.39 -11.00 -8.07
CA LEU A 167 10.09 -10.92 -7.44
C LEU A 167 9.12 -10.28 -8.44
N THR A 168 8.15 -11.04 -8.92
CA THR A 168 7.21 -10.59 -9.97
C THR A 168 5.78 -10.89 -9.60
N GLY A 169 4.85 -10.17 -10.22
CA GLY A 169 3.42 -10.41 -10.13
C GLY A 169 2.79 -10.47 -11.53
N LYS A 170 1.52 -10.86 -11.59
CA LYS A 170 0.71 -10.70 -12.80
C LYS A 170 0.60 -9.21 -13.16
N ALA A 171 0.54 -8.91 -14.46
CA ALA A 171 0.41 -7.55 -14.97
C ALA A 171 -0.81 -6.84 -14.37
N CYS A 172 -0.59 -5.67 -13.78
CA CYS A 172 -1.64 -4.92 -13.10
C CYS A 172 -2.58 -4.22 -14.09
N PRO A 173 -3.88 -4.09 -13.76
CA PRO A 173 -4.82 -3.32 -14.55
C PRO A 173 -4.50 -1.81 -14.49
N LYS A 174 -5.26 -1.02 -15.25
CA LYS A 174 -5.16 0.44 -15.29
C LYS A 174 -5.28 1.02 -13.87
N GLY A 175 -4.53 2.09 -13.59
CA GLY A 175 -4.49 2.74 -12.27
C GLY A 175 -3.58 2.07 -11.22
N LEU A 176 -3.16 0.82 -11.42
CA LEU A 176 -2.37 0.05 -10.43
C LEU A 176 -0.97 -0.31 -10.96
N TYR A 177 0.03 -0.48 -10.11
CA TYR A 177 1.41 -0.83 -10.50
C TYR A 177 2.13 -1.71 -9.45
N GLY A 178 3.33 -2.18 -9.80
CA GLY A 178 4.17 -3.01 -8.93
C GLY A 178 3.80 -4.48 -8.93
N THR A 179 4.49 -5.26 -8.09
CA THR A 179 4.25 -6.71 -7.93
C THR A 179 2.89 -6.99 -7.28
N PHE A 180 2.45 -6.12 -6.37
CA PHE A 180 1.24 -6.27 -5.58
C PHE A 180 0.05 -5.44 -6.09
N CYS A 181 0.20 -4.80 -7.26
CA CYS A 181 -0.82 -3.95 -7.87
C CYS A 181 -1.36 -2.87 -6.92
N GLU A 182 -0.44 -2.05 -6.43
CA GLU A 182 -0.72 -0.89 -5.58
C GLU A 182 -1.20 0.29 -6.43
N GLU A 183 -1.92 1.21 -5.80
CA GLU A 183 -2.44 2.42 -6.46
C GLU A 183 -1.30 3.33 -6.93
N CYS A 184 -1.35 3.78 -8.19
CA CYS A 184 -0.38 4.76 -8.69
C CYS A 184 -0.33 6.02 -7.77
N PRO A 185 0.85 6.66 -7.61
CA PRO A 185 0.99 7.82 -6.73
C PRO A 185 0.05 8.99 -7.08
N PRO A 186 -0.33 9.83 -6.09
CA PRO A 186 -1.18 10.99 -6.35
C PRO A 186 -0.56 11.93 -7.39
N GLY A 187 -1.39 12.43 -8.32
CA GLY A 187 -0.93 13.27 -9.42
C GLY A 187 -0.30 12.49 -10.58
N THR A 188 -0.52 11.17 -10.61
CA THR A 188 -0.24 10.31 -11.76
C THR A 188 -1.51 9.57 -12.20
N PHE A 189 -1.55 9.16 -13.47
CA PHE A 189 -2.57 8.30 -14.04
C PHE A 189 -1.94 7.18 -14.86
N LYS A 190 -2.66 6.09 -15.04
CA LYS A 190 -2.21 4.95 -15.83
C LYS A 190 -3.36 4.33 -16.62
N ASN A 191 -3.29 4.44 -17.93
CA ASN A 191 -4.33 3.99 -18.86
C ASN A 191 -4.02 2.66 -19.58
N VAL A 192 -2.88 2.03 -19.26
CA VAL A 192 -2.44 0.75 -19.84
C VAL A 192 -2.27 -0.34 -18.79
N THR A 193 -2.40 -1.60 -19.21
CA THR A 193 -2.10 -2.77 -18.39
C THR A 193 -0.58 -2.97 -18.30
N GLY A 194 -0.07 -3.32 -17.12
CA GLY A 194 1.34 -3.59 -16.87
C GLY A 194 1.68 -3.40 -15.39
N SER A 195 2.88 -3.74 -14.96
CA SER A 195 3.28 -3.60 -13.54
C SER A 195 4.44 -2.63 -13.32
N ASP A 196 5.03 -2.09 -14.38
CA ASP A 196 6.14 -1.15 -14.24
C ASP A 196 5.66 0.19 -13.68
N GLU A 197 6.44 0.76 -12.76
CA GLU A 197 6.18 2.06 -12.13
C GLU A 197 6.22 3.21 -13.15
N SER A 198 7.07 3.09 -14.18
CA SER A 198 7.16 4.07 -15.27
C SER A 198 5.88 4.22 -16.09
N LEU A 199 4.92 3.29 -15.94
CA LEU A 199 3.61 3.37 -16.57
C LEU A 199 2.66 4.35 -15.84
N CYS A 200 2.95 4.73 -14.59
CA CYS A 200 2.23 5.80 -13.90
C CYS A 200 2.75 7.16 -14.40
N GLN A 201 2.01 7.75 -15.33
CA GLN A 201 2.38 9.01 -15.99
C GLN A 201 1.88 10.21 -15.20
N HIS A 202 2.65 11.29 -15.18
CA HIS A 202 2.26 12.51 -14.45
C HIS A 202 1.07 13.21 -15.11
N CYS A 203 0.15 13.70 -14.29
CA CYS A 203 -0.98 14.48 -14.77
C CYS A 203 -0.54 15.87 -15.25
N PRO A 204 -1.15 16.41 -16.32
CA PRO A 204 -0.83 17.75 -16.82
C PRO A 204 -1.01 18.82 -15.73
N ARG A 205 0.03 19.63 -15.49
CA ARG A 205 0.00 20.67 -14.44
C ARG A 205 -0.83 21.91 -14.80
N LEU A 206 -1.26 22.06 -16.06
CA LEU A 206 -2.01 23.25 -16.49
C LEU A 206 -3.42 23.33 -15.87
N GLU A 207 -3.90 22.26 -15.26
CA GLU A 207 -5.26 22.16 -14.73
C GLU A 207 -5.33 22.19 -13.20
N LEU A 208 -4.20 22.29 -12.49
CA LEU A 208 -4.19 22.29 -11.02
C LEU A 208 -4.13 23.74 -10.47
N PRO A 209 -5.18 24.22 -9.77
CA PRO A 209 -5.14 25.51 -9.10
C PRO A 209 -4.00 25.61 -8.08
N HIS A 210 -3.48 26.82 -7.87
CA HIS A 210 -2.33 27.04 -6.98
C HIS A 210 -2.58 26.63 -5.52
N ARG A 211 -3.85 26.63 -5.09
CA ARG A 211 -4.30 26.20 -3.75
C ARG A 211 -4.99 24.83 -3.76
N ALA A 212 -4.64 23.98 -4.74
CA ALA A 212 -5.13 22.61 -4.87
C ALA A 212 -4.00 21.58 -4.72
N MET A 213 -4.37 20.38 -4.30
CA MET A 213 -3.49 19.21 -4.24
C MET A 213 -4.20 17.99 -4.84
N TYR A 214 -3.44 17.15 -5.54
CA TYR A 214 -3.97 15.88 -6.02
C TYR A 214 -4.36 14.98 -4.85
N VAL A 215 -5.44 14.23 -5.04
CA VAL A 215 -5.93 13.26 -4.06
C VAL A 215 -5.68 11.84 -4.53
N THR A 216 -5.47 10.93 -3.59
CA THR A 216 -5.52 9.50 -3.87
C THR A 216 -6.96 9.11 -4.15
N VAL A 217 -7.17 8.29 -5.18
CA VAL A 217 -8.45 7.69 -5.48
C VAL A 217 -8.31 6.19 -5.39
N ARG A 218 -9.34 5.58 -4.83
CA ARG A 218 -9.42 4.14 -4.64
C ARG A 218 -9.30 3.42 -5.98
N GLY A 219 -8.34 2.51 -6.08
CA GLY A 219 -8.02 1.79 -7.32
C GLY A 219 -7.16 2.57 -8.32
N GLY A 220 -6.63 3.73 -7.91
CA GLY A 220 -5.79 4.58 -8.74
C GLY A 220 -6.54 5.31 -9.86
N VAL A 221 -5.84 6.24 -10.50
CA VAL A 221 -6.42 7.08 -11.56
C VAL A 221 -6.13 6.45 -12.92
N THR A 222 -7.18 6.19 -13.71
CA THR A 222 -7.05 5.53 -15.02
C THR A 222 -6.89 6.51 -16.18
N GLU A 223 -7.40 7.73 -16.03
CA GLU A 223 -7.46 8.74 -17.09
C GLU A 223 -7.39 10.17 -16.52
N THR A 224 -7.13 11.12 -17.41
CA THR A 224 -7.12 12.56 -17.09
C THR A 224 -8.50 13.18 -17.36
N PRO A 225 -8.92 14.22 -16.63
CA PRO A 225 -8.16 15.00 -15.64
C PRO A 225 -8.04 14.27 -14.29
N CYS A 226 -6.92 14.50 -13.60
CA CYS A 226 -6.66 13.84 -12.33
C CYS A 226 -7.40 14.54 -11.18
N PRO A 227 -8.00 13.76 -10.26
CA PRO A 227 -8.80 14.29 -9.17
C PRO A 227 -7.92 15.09 -8.19
N TYR A 228 -8.42 16.25 -7.80
CA TYR A 228 -7.78 17.14 -6.85
C TYR A 228 -8.80 17.68 -5.84
N LYS A 229 -8.29 18.20 -4.73
CA LYS A 229 -9.07 18.97 -3.76
C LYS A 229 -8.31 20.22 -3.37
N CYS A 230 -9.04 21.20 -2.84
CA CYS A 230 -8.40 22.37 -2.26
C CYS A 230 -7.65 21.99 -0.97
N ILE A 231 -6.56 22.70 -0.67
CA ILE A 231 -5.70 22.41 0.51
C ILE A 231 -6.49 22.54 1.83
N SER A 232 -7.55 23.36 1.84
CA SER A 232 -8.41 23.58 3.00
C SER A 232 -9.85 23.78 2.56
N ASP A 233 -10.78 23.40 3.43
CA ASP A 233 -12.23 23.58 3.24
C ASP A 233 -12.66 25.06 3.16
N ARG A 234 -11.76 26.00 3.47
CA ARG A 234 -11.98 27.45 3.31
C ARG A 234 -11.99 27.90 1.85
N TYR A 235 -11.48 27.06 0.95
CA TYR A 235 -11.38 27.34 -0.47
C TYR A 235 -12.42 26.54 -1.24
N HIS A 236 -13.11 27.21 -2.15
CA HIS A 236 -14.19 26.59 -2.92
C HIS A 236 -13.68 26.07 -4.27
N MET A 237 -14.04 24.82 -4.56
CA MET A 237 -13.82 24.13 -5.84
C MET A 237 -14.63 24.86 -6.94
N PRO A 238 -14.13 24.99 -8.19
CA PRO A 238 -12.95 24.33 -8.78
C PRO A 238 -11.64 25.12 -8.72
N HIS A 239 -11.66 26.44 -8.52
CA HIS A 239 -10.44 27.25 -8.57
C HIS A 239 -9.74 27.42 -7.22
N CYS A 240 -10.34 26.89 -6.14
CA CYS A 240 -9.84 27.04 -4.78
C CYS A 240 -9.70 28.50 -4.35
N TYR A 241 -10.70 29.31 -4.68
CA TYR A 241 -10.83 30.70 -4.25
C TYR A 241 -11.43 30.80 -2.86
N THR A 242 -11.10 31.89 -2.16
CA THR A 242 -11.81 32.30 -0.95
C THR A 242 -13.18 32.87 -1.30
N ALA A 243 -14.11 32.90 -0.34
CA ALA A 243 -15.44 33.50 -0.55
C ALA A 243 -15.38 34.97 -1.04
N LEU A 244 -14.39 35.75 -0.60
CA LEU A 244 -14.18 37.11 -1.08
C LEU A 244 -13.66 37.14 -2.52
N GLU A 245 -12.69 36.29 -2.85
CA GLU A 245 -12.16 36.18 -4.22
C GLU A 245 -13.28 35.77 -5.20
N GLU A 246 -14.13 34.81 -4.82
CA GLU A 246 -15.31 34.45 -5.64
C GLU A 246 -16.25 35.64 -5.83
N LEU A 247 -16.54 36.41 -4.77
CA LEU A 247 -17.34 37.64 -4.91
C LEU A 247 -16.68 38.62 -5.89
N ILE A 248 -15.38 38.87 -5.76
CA ILE A 248 -14.65 39.77 -6.65
C ILE A 248 -14.73 39.28 -8.10
N TYR A 249 -14.51 38.00 -8.36
CA TYR A 249 -14.53 37.43 -9.70
C TYR A 249 -15.94 37.30 -10.29
N THR A 250 -16.97 37.10 -9.47
CA THR A 250 -18.38 37.14 -9.93
C THR A 250 -18.79 38.54 -10.43
N PHE A 251 -18.24 39.61 -9.85
CA PHE A 251 -18.42 40.98 -10.33
C PHE A 251 -17.52 41.38 -11.51
N GLY A 252 -16.85 40.42 -12.16
CA GLY A 252 -15.97 40.70 -13.32
C GLY A 252 -14.51 40.95 -12.95
N GLY A 253 -14.12 40.70 -11.71
CA GLY A 253 -12.75 40.78 -11.23
C GLY A 253 -12.45 42.03 -10.40
N PRO A 254 -11.20 42.16 -9.91
CA PRO A 254 -10.81 43.17 -8.93
C PRO A 254 -11.09 44.61 -9.39
N TRP A 255 -10.97 44.86 -10.69
CA TRP A 255 -11.18 46.18 -11.28
C TRP A 255 -12.65 46.62 -11.24
N TRP A 256 -13.55 45.78 -11.74
CA TRP A 256 -14.99 46.09 -11.75
C TRP A 256 -15.58 46.14 -10.35
N PHE A 257 -15.17 45.21 -9.48
CA PHE A 257 -15.56 45.24 -8.07
C PHE A 257 -15.09 46.51 -7.37
N GLY A 258 -13.84 46.93 -7.61
CA GLY A 258 -13.29 48.18 -7.07
C GLY A 258 -14.07 49.42 -7.54
N LEU A 259 -14.38 49.51 -8.83
CA LEU A 259 -15.18 50.61 -9.38
C LEU A 259 -16.59 50.66 -8.78
N LEU A 260 -17.24 49.51 -8.63
CA LEU A 260 -18.57 49.41 -8.03
C LEU A 260 -18.54 49.84 -6.56
N LEU A 261 -17.52 49.42 -5.81
CA LEU A 261 -17.36 49.75 -4.40
C LEU A 261 -17.06 51.25 -4.19
N VAL A 262 -16.22 51.85 -5.04
CA VAL A 262 -15.98 53.30 -5.04
C VAL A 262 -17.26 54.06 -5.37
N GLY A 263 -18.02 53.60 -6.37
CA GLY A 263 -19.33 54.19 -6.70
C GLY A 263 -20.30 54.15 -5.52
N LEU A 264 -20.40 53.02 -4.82
CA LEU A 264 -21.24 52.86 -3.64
C LEU A 264 -20.81 53.81 -2.51
N LEU A 265 -19.50 53.95 -2.26
CA LEU A 265 -18.96 54.84 -1.23
C LEU A 265 -19.26 56.32 -1.53
N ILE A 266 -19.13 56.75 -2.79
CA ILE A 266 -19.47 58.11 -3.20
C ILE A 266 -20.97 58.37 -2.99
N LEU A 267 -21.82 57.43 -3.38
CA LEU A 267 -23.27 57.54 -3.24
C LEU A 267 -23.68 57.61 -1.76
N LEU A 268 -23.06 56.80 -0.91
CA LEU A 268 -23.27 56.82 0.54
C LEU A 268 -22.81 58.15 1.17
N ALA A 269 -21.67 58.69 0.74
CA ALA A 269 -21.17 59.99 1.17
C ALA A 269 -22.12 61.13 0.77
N LEU A 270 -22.70 61.09 -0.43
CA LEU A 270 -23.70 62.05 -0.88
C LEU A 270 -24.98 61.97 -0.03
N VAL A 271 -25.50 60.77 0.23
CA VAL A 271 -26.69 60.59 1.08
C VAL A 271 -26.44 61.08 2.50
N LEU A 272 -25.29 60.74 3.09
CA LEU A 272 -24.91 61.22 4.42
C LEU A 272 -24.73 62.75 4.47
N SER A 273 -24.20 63.36 3.41
CA SER A 273 -24.07 64.81 3.33
C SER A 273 -25.42 65.50 3.26
N VAL A 274 -26.36 64.97 2.45
CA VAL A 274 -27.74 65.47 2.38
C VAL A 274 -28.47 65.25 3.70
N ALA A 275 -28.31 64.09 4.34
CA ALA A 275 -28.89 63.80 5.65
C ALA A 275 -28.35 64.77 6.72
N ARG A 276 -27.04 65.03 6.76
CA ARG A 276 -26.47 66.02 7.68
C ARG A 276 -26.99 67.44 7.41
N MET A 277 -27.14 67.85 6.16
CA MET A 277 -27.76 69.15 5.84
C MET A 277 -29.22 69.22 6.27
N ARG A 278 -29.96 68.10 6.23
CA ARG A 278 -31.34 68.02 6.71
C ARG A 278 -31.45 68.00 8.24
N PHE A 279 -30.51 67.35 8.94
CA PHE A 279 -30.50 67.27 10.41
C PHE A 279 -29.92 68.54 11.08
N VAL A 280 -28.99 69.25 10.45
CA VAL A 280 -28.44 70.51 10.99
C VAL A 280 -29.35 71.72 10.71
N GLY A 281 -30.41 71.56 9.90
CA GLY A 281 -31.41 72.60 9.64
C GLY A 281 -32.58 72.67 10.64
N VAL A 282 -32.55 71.88 11.73
CA VAL A 282 -33.64 71.79 12.72
C VAL A 282 -33.09 71.83 14.15
N ASP A 283 -32.18 72.75 14.48
CA ASP A 283 -31.98 73.14 15.88
C ASP A 283 -31.20 74.47 16.01
N GLU A 284 -31.94 75.57 16.18
CA GLU A 284 -31.49 76.81 16.81
C GLU A 284 -32.69 77.48 17.51
N LEU A 285 -32.83 77.26 18.84
CA LEU A 285 -33.07 78.26 19.93
C LEU A 285 -33.54 77.58 21.25
N PRO A 286 -33.35 78.20 22.45
CA PRO A 286 -32.89 77.50 23.65
C PRO A 286 -33.82 77.51 24.91
N GLY A 287 -33.77 76.42 25.70
CA GLY A 287 -33.90 76.32 27.18
C GLY A 287 -35.31 76.36 27.84
N PRO A 288 -35.50 75.94 29.14
CA PRO A 288 -34.60 75.26 30.11
C PRO A 288 -35.18 73.98 30.83
N ALA A 289 -34.28 73.35 31.60
CA ALA A 289 -34.25 72.06 32.35
C ALA A 289 -35.29 71.89 33.53
N PRO A 290 -35.26 70.88 34.48
CA PRO A 290 -34.21 69.88 34.78
C PRO A 290 -34.57 68.48 35.40
N THR A 291 -33.50 67.68 35.62
CA THR A 291 -33.27 66.57 36.61
C THR A 291 -33.87 65.19 36.31
N GLN A 292 -33.22 64.03 36.52
CA GLN A 292 -32.19 63.61 37.47
C GLN A 292 -31.26 62.48 36.93
N HIS A 293 -30.01 62.45 37.44
CA HIS A 293 -29.16 61.31 37.86
C HIS A 293 -29.15 60.01 37.02
N GLY A 294 -28.02 59.37 36.68
CA GLY A 294 -26.63 59.47 37.13
C GLY A 294 -25.92 58.13 36.85
N SER A 295 -24.59 58.20 36.60
CA SER A 295 -23.54 57.14 36.58
C SER A 295 -23.76 55.89 35.70
N GLN A 296 -23.03 55.68 34.59
CA GLN A 296 -21.59 55.39 34.43
C GLN A 296 -21.16 54.03 35.03
N ILE A 297 -20.77 53.06 34.18
CA ILE A 297 -19.41 52.48 34.01
C ILE A 297 -19.48 51.09 33.32
N ASP A 298 -18.53 50.95 32.40
CA ASP A 298 -17.91 49.84 31.66
C ASP A 298 -17.93 48.35 32.10
N HIS A 299 -17.67 47.53 31.06
CA HIS A 299 -17.00 46.21 30.99
C HIS A 299 -17.74 44.95 31.50
N SER A 300 -17.99 43.99 30.59
CA SER A 300 -17.26 42.70 30.51
C SER A 300 -17.92 41.68 29.56
N PHE A 301 -17.07 40.78 29.06
CA PHE A 301 -17.27 39.71 28.08
C PHE A 301 -18.15 38.53 28.60
N PRO A 302 -18.53 37.55 27.73
CA PRO A 302 -19.68 36.68 27.90
C PRO A 302 -19.42 35.50 28.83
N PHE A 303 -20.48 34.94 29.42
CA PHE A 303 -20.42 33.70 30.18
C PHE A 303 -21.12 32.56 29.44
N LEU A 304 -20.39 31.45 29.35
CA LEU A 304 -20.81 30.15 28.88
C LEU A 304 -21.92 29.58 29.78
N GLU A 305 -22.93 28.98 29.18
CA GLU A 305 -23.86 28.10 29.89
C GLU A 305 -23.57 26.67 29.46
N SER A 306 -23.06 25.89 30.41
CA SER A 306 -22.77 24.46 30.26
C SER A 306 -23.92 23.60 30.77
N LEU A 307 -24.22 22.56 29.99
CA LEU A 307 -24.61 21.20 30.40
C LEU A 307 -25.74 21.00 31.43
N ASN A 308 -26.81 20.37 30.94
CA ASN A 308 -27.56 19.33 31.65
C ASN A 308 -27.86 18.23 30.62
N GLU A 309 -27.12 17.13 30.63
CA GLU A 309 -27.48 15.86 31.30
C GLU A 309 -28.78 15.25 30.76
N VAL A 310 -28.67 14.29 29.81
CA VAL A 310 -29.54 13.10 29.74
C VAL A 310 -28.76 11.94 29.08
N LEU A 311 -28.48 10.95 29.93
CA LEU A 311 -28.46 9.51 29.71
C LEU A 311 -27.70 8.91 28.52
N GLU A 312 -26.63 8.21 28.89
CA GLU A 312 -26.09 7.06 28.19
C GLU A 312 -27.18 6.07 27.72
N THR A 313 -27.08 5.68 26.45
CA THR A 313 -27.37 4.29 26.07
C THR A 313 -26.13 3.70 25.44
N ASN A 314 -25.27 3.18 26.30
CA ASN A 314 -24.37 2.09 25.95
C ASN A 314 -25.22 0.93 25.40
N ARG A 315 -25.18 0.72 24.09
CA ARG A 315 -25.49 -0.59 23.50
C ARG A 315 -24.30 -1.02 22.67
N ALA A 316 -23.28 -1.48 23.38
CA ALA A 316 -22.36 -2.45 22.82
C ALA A 316 -23.19 -3.71 22.51
N GLU A 317 -23.47 -3.96 21.24
CA GLU A 317 -23.72 -5.34 20.82
C GLU A 317 -22.38 -6.07 20.87
N GLU A 318 -22.08 -6.66 22.03
CA GLU A 318 -21.15 -7.78 22.08
C GLU A 318 -21.72 -8.87 21.18
N SER A 319 -21.08 -9.09 20.03
CA SER A 319 -21.27 -10.30 19.26
C SER A 319 -20.94 -11.48 20.17
N GLN A 320 -21.93 -12.30 20.51
CA GLN A 320 -21.68 -13.56 21.20
C GLN A 320 -20.74 -14.40 20.33
N SER A 321 -19.49 -14.54 20.75
CA SER A 321 -18.54 -15.43 20.09
C SER A 321 -18.94 -16.87 20.39
N HIS A 322 -19.62 -17.51 19.44
CA HIS A 322 -19.93 -18.93 19.53
C HIS A 322 -18.70 -19.73 19.11
N VAL A 323 -17.95 -20.24 20.10
CA VAL A 323 -16.90 -21.24 19.85
C VAL A 323 -17.57 -22.60 19.68
N HIS A 324 -17.48 -23.19 18.50
CA HIS A 324 -17.95 -24.55 18.24
C HIS A 324 -16.78 -25.42 17.75
N ARG A 325 -16.62 -26.60 18.36
CA ARG A 325 -15.60 -27.56 17.96
C ARG A 325 -16.15 -28.44 16.84
N MET A 326 -15.60 -28.30 15.64
CA MET A 326 -15.91 -29.18 14.52
C MET A 326 -14.99 -30.40 14.57
N TYR A 327 -15.59 -31.59 14.45
CA TYR A 327 -14.85 -32.84 14.35
C TYR A 327 -14.81 -33.26 12.88
N PHE A 328 -13.62 -33.27 12.31
CA PHE A 328 -13.38 -33.79 10.97
C PHE A 328 -13.31 -35.31 11.02
N MET A 329 -13.94 -35.96 10.04
CA MET A 329 -13.92 -37.41 9.88
C MET A 329 -13.00 -37.78 8.72
N GLY A 330 -12.39 -38.96 8.80
CA GLY A 330 -11.57 -39.53 7.73
C GLY A 330 -10.13 -39.84 8.17
N PRO A 331 -9.43 -40.70 7.42
CA PRO A 331 -8.10 -41.22 7.76
C PRO A 331 -6.95 -40.26 7.40
N ASN A 332 -7.24 -39.09 6.81
CA ASN A 332 -6.27 -38.10 6.33
C ASN A 332 -5.26 -38.68 5.33
N THR A 333 -5.77 -39.31 4.26
CA THR A 333 -4.91 -39.83 3.18
C THR A 333 -5.13 -39.03 1.91
N PHE A 334 -4.17 -39.07 0.98
CA PHE A 334 -4.27 -38.36 -0.30
C PHE A 334 -5.51 -38.76 -1.12
N ALA A 335 -5.97 -40.01 -0.96
CA ALA A 335 -7.16 -40.52 -1.63
C ALA A 335 -8.47 -40.25 -0.86
N ASP A 336 -8.39 -39.96 0.45
CA ASP A 336 -9.56 -39.71 1.32
C ASP A 336 -9.20 -38.67 2.40
N PRO A 337 -9.35 -37.37 2.09
CA PRO A 337 -9.04 -36.28 3.01
C PRO A 337 -10.11 -36.14 4.09
N TRP A 338 -9.77 -35.40 5.14
CA TRP A 338 -10.72 -35.02 6.16
C TRP A 338 -11.91 -34.27 5.59
N HIS A 339 -13.10 -34.74 5.93
CA HIS A 339 -14.36 -34.16 5.49
C HIS A 339 -15.29 -33.92 6.67
N LEU A 340 -16.20 -32.95 6.50
CA LEU A 340 -17.25 -32.65 7.47
C LEU A 340 -18.42 -33.61 7.27
N PRO A 341 -19.04 -34.14 8.33
CA PRO A 341 -20.27 -34.91 8.20
C PRO A 341 -21.36 -34.05 7.55
N HIS A 342 -22.09 -34.65 6.59
CA HIS A 342 -23.16 -33.98 5.83
C HIS A 342 -24.34 -33.49 6.70
N SER A 343 -24.42 -33.91 7.97
CA SER A 343 -25.46 -33.50 8.91
C SER A 343 -24.82 -32.75 10.09
N PRO A 344 -25.21 -31.49 10.34
CA PRO A 344 -24.71 -30.75 11.48
C PRO A 344 -25.17 -31.39 12.80
N PRO A 345 -24.34 -31.37 13.87
CA PRO A 345 -24.72 -31.87 15.19
C PRO A 345 -25.94 -31.15 15.76
N GLY A 346 -26.71 -31.83 16.61
CA GLY A 346 -28.02 -31.37 17.09
C GLY A 346 -28.04 -29.96 17.71
N GLN A 347 -26.91 -29.47 18.24
CA GLN A 347 -26.78 -28.12 18.80
C GLN A 347 -26.87 -26.99 17.76
N LEU A 348 -26.66 -27.27 16.46
CA LEU A 348 -26.75 -26.28 15.37
C LEU A 348 -28.14 -26.25 14.68
N LYS A 349 -29.06 -27.14 15.05
CA LYS A 349 -30.41 -27.17 14.46
C LYS A 349 -31.31 -26.03 14.92
N GLU A 350 -31.06 -25.46 16.11
CA GLU A 350 -31.86 -24.35 16.64
C GLU A 350 -31.47 -22.98 16.05
N ILE A 351 -30.23 -22.79 15.59
CA ILE A 351 -29.79 -21.51 15.00
C ILE A 351 -30.34 -21.32 13.57
N GLY A 352 -30.70 -22.42 12.88
CA GLY A 352 -31.29 -22.39 11.53
C GLY A 352 -32.82 -22.21 11.49
N ARG A 353 -33.48 -22.02 12.64
CA ARG A 353 -34.90 -21.69 12.75
C ARG A 353 -35.10 -20.49 13.67
N ALA A 354 -34.71 -19.33 13.19
CA ALA A 354 -35.29 -18.08 13.66
C ALA A 354 -35.67 -17.25 12.43
N SER A 355 -36.96 -16.98 12.36
CA SER A 355 -37.67 -16.03 11.49
C SER A 355 -37.20 -14.60 11.64
#